data_AF-A0A5P9P382-F1
#
_entry.id   AF-A0A5P9P382-F1
#
_cell.length_a   1.000
_cell.length_b   1.000
_cell.length_c   1.000
_cell.angle_alpha   90.00
_cell.angle_beta   90.00
_cell.angle_gamma   90.00
#
_symmetry.space_group_name_H-M   'P 1'
#
loop_
_entity.id
_entity.type
_entity.pdbx_description
1 polymer ?
#
loop_
_entity_poly.entity_id
_entity_poly.type
_entity_poly.pdbx_seq_one_letter_code
_entity_poly.pdbx_strand_id
1 'polypeptide(L)'
;MKSQTGTAPIKQKSTTEQNEAETAQYEPYIRLAESPTNPEPILQSAFKSLSQEMSFGSPIYYLGFDEIKEQHKLENPYAVSGKNIAKKLQDKAEAEGRVYYPLYIESDAEISLEKQIDWIEDFCLNYLNTDPSACTWYFSGGRSIHAHLPNFVKQNDLEILRKMAKEFEYDIDSQIYTKKRLFRLPGTSHEQTELPKVKIEPEWSHERIIKEATESDVKKPQSFAEVLTDTFPSDVLKDPENHLWEPKTNTENEPIDPGLNSWERFEPYRGANHQKWKAHYSHPVSPYANAGNGNRSLLIAKVIDGPFGEKRDANGDYNGKQTQTFVPCQLYNFWACDRKYQIEAREYRPIQLSKPDYEKFTTKGIQEGDFFVLIGGQSRKSRIYKPRIFVAKIIAGSGSFSEAIETLEAFDYDTGESGYHPSNYRNDHPPSKQNESRAFRLQKQAEEKGIESLTHGERLFVMLRQLSINRVDGTRNWFKEQYGDNYDPKLTNKHIRSACNKYDWTPNYSSSNITRKNI
;
A
#
# COMPACT_ATOMS: atom_id res chain seq x y z
N MET A 1 90.07 -10.09 11.39
CA MET A 1 88.78 -9.36 11.42
C MET A 1 88.17 -9.36 10.03
N LYS A 2 87.03 -10.03 9.88
CA LYS A 2 86.08 -10.16 8.76
C LYS A 2 85.71 -11.64 8.57
N SER A 3 84.59 -12.05 9.16
CA SER A 3 83.89 -13.29 8.86
C SER A 3 82.42 -12.98 8.69
N GLN A 4 81.85 -13.40 7.56
CA GLN A 4 80.43 -13.68 7.32
C GLN A 4 80.38 -14.24 5.87
N THR A 5 80.69 -15.52 5.65
CA THR A 5 79.77 -16.68 5.57
C THR A 5 78.46 -16.37 4.85
N GLY A 6 78.40 -16.81 3.59
CA GLY A 6 77.23 -16.77 2.74
C GLY A 6 76.25 -17.90 3.04
N THR A 7 75.01 -17.70 2.58
CA THR A 7 73.93 -18.68 2.64
C THR A 7 73.25 -18.74 1.28
N ALA A 8 73.05 -19.97 0.79
CA ALA A 8 72.50 -20.31 -0.52
C ALA A 8 70.98 -20.08 -0.62
N PRO A 9 70.42 -19.95 -1.84
CA PRO A 9 68.99 -19.69 -2.02
C PRO A 9 68.14 -20.94 -1.82
N ILE A 10 67.09 -20.79 -1.01
CA ILE A 10 66.06 -21.79 -0.75
C ILE A 10 65.10 -21.83 -1.95
N LYS A 11 65.02 -23.00 -2.60
CA LYS A 11 63.96 -23.31 -3.58
C LYS A 11 62.62 -23.41 -2.85
N GLN A 12 61.75 -22.43 -3.04
CA GLN A 12 60.33 -22.55 -2.72
C GLN A 12 59.66 -23.48 -3.74
N LYS A 13 59.12 -24.60 -3.24
CA LYS A 13 58.19 -25.44 -4.00
C LYS A 13 56.86 -24.69 -4.12
N SER A 14 56.34 -24.63 -5.34
CA SER A 14 55.02 -24.11 -5.67
C SER A 14 53.91 -24.97 -5.04
N THR A 15 53.18 -24.39 -4.10
CA THR A 15 51.83 -24.83 -3.70
C THR A 15 50.82 -23.92 -4.41
N THR A 16 50.66 -24.14 -5.70
CA THR A 16 49.62 -23.50 -6.53
C THR A 16 48.88 -24.56 -7.33
N GLU A 17 48.55 -25.68 -6.68
CA GLU A 17 47.62 -26.68 -7.17
C GLU A 17 46.73 -27.04 -5.97
N GLN A 18 45.42 -27.11 -6.18
CA GLN A 18 44.34 -27.35 -5.19
C GLN A 18 43.75 -26.10 -4.53
N ASN A 19 42.95 -25.37 -5.31
CA ASN A 19 41.60 -24.91 -4.93
C ASN A 19 40.97 -24.12 -6.10
N GLU A 20 40.93 -24.72 -7.30
CA GLU A 20 39.83 -24.41 -8.23
C GLU A 20 38.65 -25.24 -7.72
N ALA A 21 37.88 -24.67 -6.80
CA ALA A 21 36.54 -25.17 -6.55
C ALA A 21 35.80 -25.03 -7.88
N GLU A 22 35.55 -26.15 -8.57
CA GLU A 22 34.59 -26.21 -9.67
C GLU A 22 33.30 -25.57 -9.16
N THR A 23 33.08 -24.29 -9.50
CA THR A 23 31.78 -23.66 -9.35
C THR A 23 30.82 -24.51 -10.15
N ALA A 24 30.02 -25.32 -9.46
CA ALA A 24 29.04 -26.20 -10.09
C ALA A 24 28.23 -25.37 -11.07
N GLN A 25 28.41 -25.63 -12.36
CA GLN A 25 27.71 -24.92 -13.41
C GLN A 25 26.26 -25.41 -13.40
N TYR A 26 25.34 -24.52 -13.06
CA TYR A 26 23.92 -24.80 -13.12
C TYR A 26 23.32 -24.29 -14.44
N GLU A 27 22.37 -25.03 -15.00
CA GLU A 27 21.67 -24.66 -16.23
C GLU A 27 20.18 -24.40 -15.97
N PRO A 28 19.55 -23.43 -16.66
CA PRO A 28 18.15 -23.09 -16.44
C PRO A 28 17.21 -24.10 -17.12
N TYR A 29 16.34 -24.71 -16.33
CA TYR A 29 15.31 -25.64 -16.78
C TYR A 29 13.93 -25.18 -16.32
N ILE A 30 12.91 -25.52 -17.09
CA ILE A 30 11.51 -25.27 -16.77
C ILE A 30 10.69 -26.55 -16.92
N ARG A 31 9.50 -26.55 -16.34
CA ARG A 31 8.46 -27.55 -16.59
C ARG A 31 7.44 -26.97 -17.55
N LEU A 32 7.19 -27.69 -18.64
CA LEU A 32 6.19 -27.34 -19.63
C LEU A 32 4.90 -28.13 -19.38
N ALA A 33 3.79 -27.63 -19.91
CA ALA A 33 2.51 -28.32 -19.88
C ALA A 33 1.61 -27.91 -21.04
N GLU A 34 0.79 -28.84 -21.52
CA GLU A 34 -0.36 -28.55 -22.40
C GLU A 34 -1.48 -27.85 -21.62
N SER A 35 -1.70 -28.28 -20.36
CA SER A 35 -2.69 -27.70 -19.45
C SER A 35 -2.15 -27.58 -18.03
N PRO A 36 -2.72 -26.70 -17.17
CA PRO A 36 -2.25 -26.55 -15.79
C PRO A 36 -2.34 -27.83 -14.95
N THR A 37 -3.23 -28.76 -15.34
CA THR A 37 -3.48 -30.02 -14.63
C THR A 37 -2.64 -31.19 -15.16
N ASN A 38 -2.00 -31.05 -16.33
CA ASN A 38 -1.20 -32.09 -16.97
C ASN A 38 0.24 -31.61 -17.30
N PRO A 39 1.09 -31.34 -16.29
CA PRO A 39 2.47 -30.94 -16.53
C PRO A 39 3.39 -32.11 -16.85
N GLU A 40 4.29 -31.91 -17.83
CA GLU A 40 5.27 -32.89 -18.30
C GLU A 40 6.02 -33.59 -17.17
N PRO A 41 6.32 -34.89 -17.26
CA PRO A 41 7.00 -35.62 -16.18
C PRO A 41 8.50 -35.32 -16.11
N ILE A 42 9.04 -34.53 -17.04
CA ILE A 42 10.44 -34.09 -17.12
C ILE A 42 10.55 -32.56 -17.16
N LEU A 43 11.69 -32.03 -16.72
CA LEU A 43 12.09 -30.64 -16.94
C LEU A 43 12.80 -30.51 -18.29
N GLN A 44 12.61 -29.39 -18.97
CA GLN A 44 13.26 -29.09 -20.25
C GLN A 44 14.14 -27.85 -20.11
N SER A 45 15.28 -27.82 -20.80
CA SER A 45 16.13 -26.63 -20.84
C SER A 45 15.33 -25.43 -21.34
N ALA A 46 15.49 -24.27 -20.70
CA ALA A 46 14.80 -23.04 -21.10
C ALA A 46 15.15 -22.60 -22.54
N PHE A 47 16.28 -23.06 -23.07
CA PHE A 47 16.75 -22.80 -24.44
C PHE A 47 16.22 -23.81 -25.47
N LYS A 48 15.60 -24.89 -25.03
CA LYS A 48 15.06 -25.90 -25.95
C LYS A 48 13.85 -25.35 -26.69
N SER A 49 13.72 -25.73 -27.96
CA SER A 49 12.55 -25.36 -28.76
C SER A 49 11.25 -25.88 -28.14
N LEU A 50 10.25 -25.01 -28.02
CA LEU A 50 8.90 -25.34 -27.57
C LEU A 50 8.17 -26.12 -28.66
N SER A 51 7.46 -27.19 -28.29
CA SER A 51 6.53 -27.84 -29.20
C SER A 51 5.25 -27.02 -29.32
N GLN A 52 4.54 -27.18 -30.45
CA GLN A 52 3.30 -26.45 -30.73
C GLN A 52 2.18 -26.74 -29.70
N GLU A 53 2.22 -27.88 -29.03
CA GLU A 53 1.21 -28.32 -28.06
C GLU A 53 1.38 -27.66 -26.69
N MET A 54 2.60 -27.22 -26.35
CA MET A 54 2.87 -26.62 -25.04
C MET A 54 2.19 -25.24 -24.95
N SER A 55 1.52 -25.03 -23.81
CA SER A 55 0.77 -23.81 -23.54
C SER A 55 1.15 -23.12 -22.25
N PHE A 56 1.86 -23.81 -21.34
CA PHE A 56 2.25 -23.27 -20.05
C PHE A 56 3.71 -23.53 -19.72
N GLY A 57 4.33 -22.61 -18.98
CA GLY A 57 5.67 -22.72 -18.42
C GLY A 57 5.69 -22.47 -16.92
N SER A 58 6.62 -23.11 -16.22
CA SER A 58 6.81 -22.96 -14.77
C SER A 58 7.84 -21.89 -14.41
N PRO A 59 8.16 -21.69 -13.11
CA PRO A 59 9.38 -21.02 -12.68
C PRO A 59 10.63 -21.71 -13.23
N ILE A 60 11.77 -21.04 -13.10
CA ILE A 60 13.06 -21.50 -13.61
C ILE A 60 13.82 -22.22 -12.50
N TYR A 61 14.20 -23.47 -12.76
CA TYR A 61 14.96 -24.34 -11.87
C TYR A 61 16.38 -24.49 -12.43
N TYR A 62 17.38 -24.06 -11.67
CA TYR A 62 18.77 -24.14 -12.11
C TYR A 62 19.36 -25.50 -11.75
N LEU A 63 19.44 -26.43 -12.69
CA LEU A 63 19.87 -27.81 -12.45
C LEU A 63 21.36 -28.01 -12.63
N GLY A 64 21.98 -28.81 -11.76
CA GLY A 64 23.37 -29.23 -11.88
C GLY A 64 23.56 -30.41 -12.84
N PHE A 65 24.79 -30.64 -13.29
CA PHE A 65 25.12 -31.69 -14.25
C PHE A 65 24.59 -33.08 -13.87
N ASP A 66 24.74 -33.49 -12.61
CA ASP A 66 24.27 -34.80 -12.16
C ASP A 66 22.74 -34.94 -12.17
N GLU A 67 22.01 -33.84 -11.93
CA GLU A 67 20.54 -33.80 -11.96
C GLU A 67 20.03 -33.94 -13.39
N ILE A 68 20.67 -33.25 -14.33
CA ILE A 68 20.39 -33.34 -15.77
C ILE A 68 20.67 -34.78 -16.25
N LYS A 69 21.81 -35.35 -15.86
CA LYS A 69 22.20 -36.71 -16.20
C LYS A 69 21.26 -37.75 -15.58
N GLU A 70 20.81 -37.55 -14.35
CA GLU A 70 19.83 -38.40 -13.68
C GLU A 70 18.54 -38.48 -14.51
N GLN A 71 17.98 -37.32 -14.90
CA GLN A 71 16.76 -37.29 -15.69
C GLN A 71 16.92 -37.97 -17.06
N HIS A 72 18.01 -37.71 -17.77
CA HIS A 72 18.25 -38.28 -19.10
C HIS A 72 18.52 -39.79 -19.11
N LYS A 73 18.93 -40.37 -17.97
CA LYS A 73 19.15 -41.82 -17.84
C LYS A 73 17.88 -42.61 -17.59
N LEU A 74 16.79 -41.96 -17.19
CA LEU A 74 15.53 -42.64 -16.89
C LEU A 74 14.79 -42.96 -18.20
N GLU A 75 14.61 -44.25 -18.49
CA GLU A 75 13.71 -44.70 -19.56
C GLU A 75 12.25 -44.37 -19.22
N ASN A 76 11.89 -44.45 -17.93
CA ASN A 76 10.58 -44.09 -17.42
C ASN A 76 10.72 -42.94 -16.40
N PRO A 77 10.21 -41.72 -16.68
CA PRO A 77 10.34 -40.56 -15.79
C PRO A 77 9.55 -40.70 -14.48
N TYR A 78 8.72 -41.73 -14.34
CA TYR A 78 7.99 -42.06 -13.12
C TYR A 78 8.75 -43.06 -12.20
N ALA A 79 9.89 -43.60 -12.65
CA ALA A 79 10.68 -44.59 -11.90
C ALA A 79 11.56 -43.95 -10.79
N VAL A 80 10.99 -43.05 -10.00
CA VAL A 80 11.65 -42.37 -8.86
C VAL A 80 10.72 -42.35 -7.65
N SER A 81 11.29 -42.22 -6.44
CA SER A 81 10.46 -41.98 -5.25
C SER A 81 9.74 -40.63 -5.36
N GLY A 82 8.41 -40.65 -5.34
CA GLY A 82 7.56 -39.47 -5.52
C GLY A 82 6.56 -39.65 -6.66
N LYS A 83 6.14 -38.54 -7.30
CA LYS A 83 5.24 -38.58 -8.46
C LYS A 83 6.00 -38.83 -9.76
N ASN A 84 7.03 -38.03 -10.04
CA ASN A 84 7.88 -38.13 -11.24
C ASN A 84 9.21 -37.39 -11.02
N ILE A 85 10.16 -37.57 -11.94
CA ILE A 85 11.49 -36.96 -11.88
C ILE A 85 11.43 -35.43 -11.88
N ALA A 86 10.55 -34.81 -12.68
CA ALA A 86 10.39 -33.36 -12.66
C ALA A 86 10.05 -32.85 -11.26
N LYS A 87 9.06 -33.44 -10.59
CA LYS A 87 8.68 -33.04 -9.23
C LYS A 87 9.85 -33.19 -8.26
N LYS A 88 10.58 -34.32 -8.33
CA LYS A 88 11.76 -34.57 -7.48
C LYS A 88 12.82 -33.46 -7.66
N LEU A 89 13.14 -33.11 -8.90
CA LEU A 89 14.14 -32.08 -9.21
C LEU A 89 13.65 -30.68 -8.83
N GLN A 90 12.38 -30.37 -9.05
CA GLN A 90 11.77 -29.11 -8.59
C GLN A 90 11.81 -28.98 -7.06
N ASP A 91 11.43 -30.03 -6.33
CA ASP A 91 11.47 -30.05 -4.85
C ASP A 91 12.92 -29.88 -4.35
N LYS A 92 13.91 -30.49 -5.01
CA LYS A 92 15.33 -30.35 -4.67
C LYS A 92 15.87 -28.93 -4.93
N ALA A 93 15.61 -28.38 -6.11
CA ALA A 93 16.04 -27.02 -6.45
C ALA A 93 15.41 -25.96 -5.52
N GLU A 94 14.13 -26.14 -5.15
CA GLU A 94 13.46 -25.27 -4.15
C GLU A 94 14.12 -25.35 -2.78
N ALA A 95 14.44 -26.57 -2.31
CA ALA A 95 15.11 -26.77 -1.02
C ALA A 95 16.51 -26.14 -0.98
N GLU A 96 17.18 -26.04 -2.13
CA GLU A 96 18.51 -25.47 -2.27
C GLU A 96 18.51 -23.99 -2.71
N GLY A 97 17.33 -23.34 -2.82
CA GLY A 97 17.23 -21.92 -3.19
C GLY A 97 17.61 -21.61 -4.65
N ARG A 98 17.64 -22.63 -5.51
CA ARG A 98 18.03 -22.55 -6.94
C ARG A 98 16.85 -22.30 -7.88
N VAL A 99 15.81 -21.63 -7.39
CA VAL A 99 14.58 -21.37 -8.15
C VAL A 99 14.32 -19.88 -8.25
N TYR A 100 14.03 -19.44 -9.46
CA TYR A 100 13.69 -18.06 -9.77
C TYR A 100 12.28 -18.02 -10.36
N TYR A 101 11.44 -17.21 -9.74
CA TYR A 101 10.07 -17.02 -10.14
C TYR A 101 9.99 -15.72 -10.94
N PRO A 102 9.70 -15.74 -12.25
CA PRO A 102 9.41 -14.51 -12.99
C PRO A 102 8.28 -13.74 -12.28
N LEU A 103 8.49 -12.44 -12.04
CA LEU A 103 7.50 -11.61 -11.37
C LEU A 103 6.41 -11.20 -12.36
N TYR A 104 5.22 -11.75 -12.18
CA TYR A 104 4.05 -11.40 -12.95
C TYR A 104 2.96 -10.80 -12.06
N ILE A 105 2.08 -10.01 -12.67
CA ILE A 105 0.86 -9.49 -12.07
C ILE A 105 -0.30 -9.85 -13.00
N GLU A 106 -1.43 -10.23 -12.42
CA GLU A 106 -2.66 -10.57 -13.14
C GLU A 106 -3.84 -9.89 -12.46
N SER A 107 -4.75 -9.31 -13.24
CA SER A 107 -6.08 -8.91 -12.80
C SER A 107 -7.09 -9.52 -13.75
N ASP A 108 -8.13 -10.18 -13.23
CA ASP A 108 -9.24 -10.74 -13.99
C ASP A 108 -10.60 -10.17 -13.57
N ALA A 109 -10.56 -9.01 -12.91
CA ALA A 109 -11.71 -8.34 -12.33
C ALA A 109 -12.78 -8.00 -13.36
N GLU A 110 -14.05 -8.04 -12.95
CA GLU A 110 -15.22 -7.75 -13.80
C GLU A 110 -15.43 -6.24 -14.04
N ILE A 111 -14.41 -5.62 -14.63
CA ILE A 111 -14.29 -4.21 -14.98
C ILE A 111 -13.68 -4.07 -16.38
N SER A 112 -13.55 -2.84 -16.88
CA SER A 112 -12.92 -2.62 -18.19
C SER A 112 -11.42 -2.95 -18.16
N LEU A 113 -10.87 -3.36 -19.30
CA LEU A 113 -9.45 -3.74 -19.43
C LEU A 113 -8.53 -2.56 -19.12
N GLU A 114 -8.91 -1.34 -19.50
CA GLU A 114 -8.20 -0.11 -19.19
C GLU A 114 -8.11 0.12 -17.68
N LYS A 115 -9.19 -0.18 -16.95
CA LYS A 115 -9.19 -0.07 -15.49
C LYS A 115 -8.32 -1.14 -14.83
N GLN A 116 -8.26 -2.35 -15.39
CA GLN A 116 -7.33 -3.38 -14.91
C GLN A 116 -5.87 -2.94 -15.15
N ILE A 117 -5.57 -2.32 -16.29
CA ILE A 117 -4.25 -1.73 -16.59
C ILE A 117 -3.91 -0.66 -15.54
N ASP A 118 -4.80 0.31 -15.30
CA ASP A 118 -4.61 1.35 -14.27
C ASP A 118 -4.25 0.74 -12.89
N TRP A 119 -4.95 -0.34 -12.48
CA TRP A 119 -4.72 -1.01 -11.21
C TRP A 119 -3.35 -1.69 -11.16
N ILE A 120 -2.95 -2.35 -12.23
CA ILE A 120 -1.66 -3.03 -12.32
C ILE A 120 -0.51 -2.01 -12.36
N GLU A 121 -0.67 -0.89 -13.08
CA GLU A 121 0.30 0.21 -13.07
C GLU A 121 0.50 0.78 -11.66
N ASP A 122 -0.59 1.02 -10.93
CA ASP A 122 -0.54 1.51 -9.56
C ASP A 122 0.13 0.50 -8.62
N PHE A 123 -0.13 -0.79 -8.78
CA PHE A 123 0.52 -1.85 -8.01
C PHE A 123 2.03 -1.93 -8.31
N CYS A 124 2.44 -1.88 -9.58
CA CYS A 124 3.84 -1.80 -10.00
C CYS A 124 4.57 -0.63 -9.32
N LEU A 125 4.00 0.58 -9.41
CA LEU A 125 4.63 1.79 -8.90
C LEU A 125 4.69 1.82 -7.37
N ASN A 126 3.56 1.54 -6.72
CA ASN A 126 3.41 1.82 -5.29
C ASN A 126 3.87 0.65 -4.41
N TYR A 127 3.72 -0.59 -4.88
CA TYR A 127 4.03 -1.78 -4.08
C TYR A 127 5.31 -2.46 -4.52
N LEU A 128 5.56 -2.56 -5.83
CA LEU A 128 6.71 -3.30 -6.35
C LEU A 128 7.91 -2.42 -6.66
N ASN A 129 7.74 -1.09 -6.69
CA ASN A 129 8.78 -0.13 -7.06
C ASN A 129 9.33 -0.36 -8.48
N THR A 130 8.48 -0.82 -9.38
CA THR A 130 8.82 -1.08 -10.77
C THR A 130 8.13 -0.04 -11.65
N ASP A 131 8.87 0.55 -12.59
CA ASP A 131 8.29 1.43 -13.60
C ASP A 131 7.39 0.61 -14.54
N PRO A 132 6.08 0.91 -14.66
CA PRO A 132 5.18 0.18 -15.53
C PRO A 132 5.59 0.17 -17.01
N SER A 133 6.36 1.18 -17.45
CA SER A 133 6.90 1.24 -18.81
C SER A 133 8.02 0.22 -19.06
N ALA A 134 8.61 -0.35 -18.02
CA ALA A 134 9.57 -1.45 -18.12
C ALA A 134 8.88 -2.83 -18.19
N CYS A 135 7.56 -2.89 -17.99
CA CYS A 135 6.79 -4.13 -18.06
C CYS A 135 6.45 -4.51 -19.50
N THR A 136 6.25 -5.79 -19.75
CA THR A 136 5.61 -6.29 -20.97
C THR A 136 4.17 -6.66 -20.67
N TRP A 137 3.23 -6.12 -21.45
CA TRP A 137 1.80 -6.24 -21.19
C TRP A 137 1.16 -7.25 -22.12
N TYR A 138 0.24 -8.06 -21.58
CA TYR A 138 -0.50 -9.05 -22.33
C TYR A 138 -1.98 -9.04 -21.99
N PHE A 139 -2.81 -9.20 -23.01
CA PHE A 139 -4.19 -9.64 -22.85
C PHE A 139 -4.24 -11.16 -22.87
N SER A 140 -4.95 -11.77 -21.93
CA SER A 140 -4.94 -13.23 -21.72
C SER A 140 -5.67 -14.04 -22.81
N GLY A 141 -6.40 -13.36 -23.70
CA GLY A 141 -7.38 -13.93 -24.62
C GLY A 141 -8.78 -14.05 -24.01
N GLY A 142 -8.94 -13.80 -22.70
CA GLY A 142 -10.21 -13.88 -21.98
C GLY A 142 -10.68 -12.52 -21.47
N ARG A 143 -10.61 -12.33 -20.16
CA ARG A 143 -11.01 -11.08 -19.48
C ARG A 143 -9.89 -10.42 -18.68
N SER A 144 -8.68 -10.98 -18.75
CA SER A 144 -7.60 -10.65 -17.83
C SER A 144 -6.45 -9.93 -18.53
N ILE A 145 -5.88 -8.98 -17.81
CA ILE A 145 -4.64 -8.30 -18.15
C ILE A 145 -3.50 -8.86 -17.30
N HIS A 146 -2.37 -9.13 -17.95
CA HIS A 146 -1.14 -9.59 -17.33
C HIS A 146 -0.03 -8.57 -17.58
N ALA A 147 0.71 -8.22 -16.54
CA ALA A 147 1.99 -7.52 -16.67
C ALA A 147 3.13 -8.46 -16.30
N HIS A 148 4.12 -8.57 -17.18
CA HIS A 148 5.37 -9.25 -16.92
C HIS A 148 6.42 -8.20 -16.52
N LEU A 149 7.02 -8.35 -15.34
CA LEU A 149 8.01 -7.40 -14.83
C LEU A 149 9.43 -7.91 -15.13
N PRO A 150 10.41 -6.99 -15.30
CA PRO A 150 11.81 -7.33 -15.56
C PRO A 150 12.55 -7.79 -14.28
N ASN A 151 11.85 -8.50 -13.40
CA ASN A 151 12.38 -8.97 -12.12
C ASN A 151 12.04 -10.44 -11.85
N PHE A 152 12.96 -11.11 -11.15
CA PHE A 152 12.72 -12.41 -10.52
C PHE A 152 12.41 -12.25 -9.04
N VAL A 153 11.80 -13.26 -8.46
CA VAL A 153 11.50 -13.32 -7.03
C VAL A 153 12.04 -14.64 -6.49
N LYS A 154 12.54 -14.65 -5.26
CA LYS A 154 12.92 -15.88 -4.56
C LYS A 154 11.73 -16.46 -3.80
N GLN A 155 11.81 -17.74 -3.47
CA GLN A 155 10.71 -18.45 -2.79
C GLN A 155 10.23 -17.76 -1.51
N ASN A 156 11.14 -17.16 -0.73
CA ASN A 156 10.83 -16.52 0.55
C ASN A 156 9.99 -15.25 0.39
N ASP A 157 10.06 -14.61 -0.77
CA ASP A 157 9.40 -13.33 -1.04
C ASP A 157 8.00 -13.50 -1.65
N LEU A 158 7.65 -14.72 -2.09
CA LEU A 158 6.31 -15.02 -2.64
C LEU A 158 5.19 -14.73 -1.64
N GLU A 159 5.42 -14.95 -0.35
CA GLU A 159 4.41 -14.68 0.67
C GLU A 159 4.22 -13.18 0.93
N ILE A 160 5.30 -12.40 0.80
CA ILE A 160 5.25 -10.93 0.87
C ILE A 160 4.40 -10.41 -0.30
N LEU A 161 4.67 -10.85 -1.53
CA LEU A 161 3.90 -10.45 -2.71
C LEU A 161 2.42 -10.85 -2.61
N ARG A 162 2.15 -12.08 -2.14
CA ARG A 162 0.79 -12.54 -1.90
C ARG A 162 0.06 -11.62 -0.91
N LYS A 163 0.73 -11.22 0.17
CA LYS A 163 0.17 -10.32 1.17
C LYS A 163 -0.09 -8.93 0.57
N MET A 164 0.88 -8.36 -0.15
CA MET A 164 0.74 -7.07 -0.84
C MET A 164 -0.46 -7.06 -1.79
N ALA A 165 -0.60 -8.08 -2.63
CA ALA A 165 -1.73 -8.19 -3.56
C ALA A 165 -3.09 -8.33 -2.86
N LYS A 166 -3.14 -8.99 -1.69
CA LYS A 166 -4.38 -9.08 -0.89
C LYS A 166 -4.74 -7.79 -0.15
N GLU A 167 -3.75 -7.02 0.25
CA GLU A 167 -3.92 -5.76 0.98
C GLU A 167 -4.16 -4.58 0.03
N PHE A 168 -3.85 -4.75 -1.25
CA PHE A 168 -4.12 -3.76 -2.27
C PHE A 168 -5.63 -3.50 -2.40
N GLU A 169 -5.99 -2.23 -2.63
CA GLU A 169 -7.40 -1.82 -2.62
C GLU A 169 -8.18 -2.32 -3.85
N TYR A 170 -7.47 -2.73 -4.90
CA TYR A 170 -8.03 -3.26 -6.13
C TYR A 170 -7.72 -4.74 -6.32
N ASP A 171 -8.46 -5.39 -7.21
CA ASP A 171 -8.42 -6.84 -7.40
C ASP A 171 -7.23 -7.26 -8.28
N ILE A 172 -6.15 -7.68 -7.60
CA ILE A 172 -4.96 -8.31 -8.17
C ILE A 172 -4.94 -9.76 -7.69
N ASP A 173 -4.78 -10.71 -8.62
CA ASP A 173 -4.86 -12.14 -8.28
C ASP A 173 -3.68 -12.57 -7.41
N SER A 174 -3.90 -12.57 -6.10
CA SER A 174 -2.91 -13.03 -5.11
C SER A 174 -2.58 -14.53 -5.20
N GLN A 175 -3.37 -15.34 -5.91
CA GLN A 175 -3.15 -16.79 -6.03
C GLN A 175 -2.01 -17.14 -6.99
N ILE A 176 -1.62 -16.21 -7.88
CA ILE A 176 -0.48 -16.42 -8.79
C ILE A 176 0.84 -16.52 -8.02
N TYR A 177 0.93 -15.93 -6.83
CA TYR A 177 2.10 -15.99 -5.95
C TYR A 177 2.12 -17.32 -5.16
N THR A 178 2.12 -18.45 -5.87
CA THR A 178 2.22 -19.81 -5.36
C THR A 178 3.48 -20.48 -5.89
N LYS A 179 4.06 -21.40 -5.12
CA LYS A 179 5.16 -22.24 -5.62
C LYS A 179 4.70 -23.06 -6.83
N LYS A 180 5.59 -23.26 -7.80
CA LYS A 180 5.38 -24.08 -9.01
C LYS A 180 4.17 -23.65 -9.86
N ARG A 181 3.71 -22.40 -9.74
CA ARG A 181 2.63 -21.86 -10.57
C ARG A 181 3.04 -21.94 -12.05
N LEU A 182 2.14 -22.46 -12.87
CA LEU A 182 2.29 -22.48 -14.31
C LEU A 182 1.62 -21.24 -14.90
N PHE A 183 2.31 -20.58 -15.82
CA PHE A 183 1.80 -19.42 -16.53
C PHE A 183 1.62 -19.72 -18.00
N ARG A 184 0.53 -19.22 -18.57
CA ARG A 184 0.24 -19.38 -19.99
C ARG A 184 1.24 -18.60 -20.85
N LEU A 185 1.81 -19.27 -21.84
CA LEU A 185 2.82 -18.70 -22.75
C LEU A 185 2.17 -17.74 -23.76
N PRO A 186 2.88 -16.68 -24.20
CA PRO A 186 2.43 -15.82 -25.30
C PRO A 186 2.09 -16.61 -26.58
N GLY A 187 1.09 -16.15 -27.34
CA GLY A 187 0.63 -16.78 -28.58
C GLY A 187 -0.18 -18.07 -28.40
N THR A 188 -0.45 -18.50 -27.16
CA THR A 188 -1.30 -19.68 -26.91
C THR A 188 -2.76 -19.27 -26.76
N SER A 189 -3.66 -20.05 -27.37
CA SER A 189 -5.11 -19.80 -27.33
C SER A 189 -5.70 -20.02 -25.95
N HIS A 190 -6.64 -19.16 -25.58
CA HIS A 190 -7.45 -19.30 -24.39
C HIS A 190 -8.52 -20.38 -24.59
N GLU A 191 -8.61 -21.34 -23.67
CA GLU A 191 -9.46 -22.54 -23.82
C GLU A 191 -10.93 -22.24 -24.14
N GLN A 192 -11.50 -21.17 -23.57
CA GLN A 192 -12.92 -20.85 -23.74
C GLN A 192 -13.24 -19.91 -24.91
N THR A 193 -12.30 -19.06 -25.29
CA THR A 193 -12.53 -17.97 -26.27
C THR A 193 -11.76 -18.20 -27.55
N GLU A 194 -10.81 -19.15 -27.55
CA GLU A 194 -9.87 -19.48 -28.62
C GLU A 194 -8.91 -18.34 -29.01
N LEU A 195 -9.11 -17.14 -28.46
CA LEU A 195 -8.24 -15.99 -28.67
C LEU A 195 -6.84 -16.23 -28.08
N PRO A 196 -5.77 -15.92 -28.81
CA PRO A 196 -4.41 -16.02 -28.31
C PRO A 196 -4.12 -15.03 -27.18
N LYS A 197 -3.17 -15.39 -26.31
CA LYS A 197 -2.53 -14.43 -25.40
C LYS A 197 -1.64 -13.50 -26.23
N VAL A 198 -2.07 -12.26 -26.39
CA VAL A 198 -1.40 -11.27 -27.27
C VAL A 198 -0.73 -10.18 -26.45
N LYS A 199 0.40 -9.68 -26.96
CA LYS A 199 1.05 -8.49 -26.41
C LYS A 199 0.19 -7.26 -26.71
N ILE A 200 0.08 -6.36 -25.74
CA ILE A 200 -0.67 -5.11 -25.85
C ILE A 200 0.20 -3.95 -25.37
N GLU A 201 -0.24 -2.71 -25.62
CA GLU A 201 0.31 -1.55 -24.92
C GLU A 201 -0.71 -1.01 -23.90
N PRO A 202 -0.26 -0.45 -22.77
CA PRO A 202 -1.13 0.07 -21.70
C PRO A 202 -2.15 1.12 -22.17
N GLU A 203 -1.81 1.93 -23.17
CA GLU A 203 -2.68 3.00 -23.68
C GLU A 203 -3.75 2.53 -24.67
N TRP A 204 -3.79 1.24 -25.01
CA TRP A 204 -4.76 0.71 -25.96
C TRP A 204 -6.17 0.68 -25.37
N SER A 205 -7.17 1.08 -26.16
CA SER A 205 -8.56 0.91 -25.77
C SER A 205 -8.97 -0.57 -25.82
N HIS A 206 -10.06 -0.90 -25.13
CA HIS A 206 -10.68 -2.22 -25.19
C HIS A 206 -10.86 -2.71 -26.63
N GLU A 207 -11.41 -1.90 -27.53
CA GLU A 207 -11.65 -2.32 -28.92
C GLU A 207 -10.34 -2.63 -29.65
N ARG A 208 -9.28 -1.87 -29.38
CA ARG A 208 -7.97 -2.12 -29.98
C ARG A 208 -7.36 -3.42 -29.47
N ILE A 209 -7.46 -3.70 -28.17
CA ILE A 209 -6.98 -4.95 -27.57
C ILE A 209 -7.71 -6.16 -28.17
N ILE A 210 -9.04 -6.11 -28.25
CA ILE A 210 -9.83 -7.20 -28.83
C ILE A 210 -9.54 -7.39 -30.31
N LYS A 211 -9.38 -6.28 -31.05
CA LYS A 211 -8.98 -6.32 -32.46
C LYS A 211 -7.63 -7.01 -32.63
N GLU A 212 -6.61 -6.63 -31.85
CA GLU A 212 -5.30 -7.29 -31.89
C GLU A 212 -5.42 -8.79 -31.61
N ALA A 213 -6.18 -9.17 -30.59
CA ALA A 213 -6.38 -10.58 -30.27
C ALA A 213 -7.10 -11.37 -31.37
N THR A 214 -7.93 -10.71 -32.20
CA THR A 214 -8.72 -11.36 -33.25
C THR A 214 -8.00 -11.42 -34.59
N GLU A 215 -7.24 -10.37 -34.93
CA GLU A 215 -6.66 -10.21 -36.27
C GLU A 215 -5.18 -10.62 -36.34
N SER A 216 -4.46 -10.66 -35.21
CA SER A 216 -3.03 -10.89 -35.22
C SER A 216 -2.66 -12.37 -35.32
N ASP A 217 -1.80 -12.69 -36.29
CA ASP A 217 -1.10 -13.98 -36.38
C ASP A 217 0.05 -14.01 -35.35
N VAL A 218 -0.31 -14.13 -34.08
CA VAL A 218 0.66 -14.14 -32.97
C VAL A 218 1.37 -15.48 -32.92
N LYS A 219 2.65 -15.47 -33.29
CA LYS A 219 3.51 -16.66 -33.23
C LYS A 219 3.87 -16.97 -31.79
N LYS A 220 3.75 -18.25 -31.43
CA LYS A 220 4.33 -18.76 -30.19
C LYS A 220 5.86 -18.56 -30.22
N PRO A 221 6.47 -18.20 -29.08
CA PRO A 221 7.93 -18.10 -28.98
C PRO A 221 8.57 -19.46 -29.26
N GLN A 222 9.77 -19.45 -29.83
CA GLN A 222 10.51 -20.67 -30.13
C GLN A 222 11.05 -21.34 -28.88
N SER A 223 11.36 -20.60 -27.81
CA SER A 223 11.88 -21.14 -26.56
C SER A 223 11.32 -20.38 -25.34
N PHE A 224 11.47 -20.92 -24.13
CA PHE A 224 11.12 -20.14 -22.94
C PHE A 224 12.11 -19.00 -22.68
N ALA A 225 13.36 -19.14 -23.08
CA ALA A 225 14.32 -18.05 -23.06
C ALA A 225 13.83 -16.85 -23.88
N GLU A 226 13.21 -17.09 -25.05
CA GLU A 226 12.60 -16.04 -25.88
C GLU A 226 11.41 -15.34 -25.19
N VAL A 227 10.60 -16.09 -24.43
CA VAL A 227 9.54 -15.49 -23.58
C VAL A 227 10.12 -14.48 -22.61
N LEU A 228 11.30 -14.77 -22.04
CA LEU A 228 11.94 -13.88 -21.08
C LEU A 228 12.58 -12.67 -21.77
N THR A 229 13.14 -12.81 -22.98
CA THR A 229 13.79 -11.70 -23.68
C THR A 229 12.86 -10.55 -24.07
N ASP A 230 11.54 -10.78 -24.08
CA ASP A 230 10.56 -9.71 -24.30
C ASP A 230 10.53 -8.71 -23.14
N THR A 231 10.82 -9.16 -21.92
CA THR A 231 10.72 -8.38 -20.69
C THR A 231 12.08 -8.13 -20.04
N PHE A 232 13.01 -9.08 -20.15
CA PHE A 232 14.32 -9.06 -19.53
C PHE A 232 15.44 -8.86 -20.56
N PRO A 233 16.62 -8.39 -20.11
CA PRO A 233 17.85 -8.46 -20.90
C PRO A 233 18.19 -9.89 -21.34
N SER A 234 18.93 -10.02 -22.44
CA SER A 234 19.22 -11.33 -23.06
C SER A 234 20.13 -12.24 -22.24
N ASP A 235 20.83 -11.70 -21.24
CA ASP A 235 21.70 -12.40 -20.31
C ASP A 235 21.04 -12.78 -18.98
N VAL A 236 19.73 -12.50 -18.81
CA VAL A 236 19.02 -12.72 -17.53
C VAL A 236 19.12 -14.14 -16.99
N LEU A 237 19.22 -15.15 -17.86
CA LEU A 237 19.35 -16.55 -17.45
C LEU A 237 20.78 -16.92 -17.02
N LYS A 238 21.78 -16.11 -17.36
CA LYS A 238 23.17 -16.32 -16.93
C LYS A 238 23.42 -15.76 -15.53
N ASP A 239 22.78 -14.63 -15.22
CA ASP A 239 22.92 -13.96 -13.94
C ASP A 239 21.56 -13.47 -13.40
N PRO A 240 20.68 -14.39 -13.01
CA PRO A 240 19.33 -14.05 -12.53
C PRO A 240 19.34 -13.31 -11.19
N GLU A 241 20.44 -13.37 -10.42
CA GLU A 241 20.56 -12.70 -9.13
C GLU A 241 20.58 -11.17 -9.30
N ASN A 242 21.15 -10.65 -10.40
CA ASN A 242 21.14 -9.22 -10.71
C ASN A 242 19.75 -8.66 -11.07
N HIS A 243 18.77 -9.54 -11.25
CA HIS A 243 17.41 -9.18 -11.60
C HIS A 243 16.41 -9.52 -10.50
N LEU A 244 16.86 -9.80 -9.27
CA LEU A 244 15.95 -9.99 -8.16
C LEU A 244 15.16 -8.71 -7.86
N TRP A 245 13.87 -8.90 -7.66
CA TRP A 245 13.02 -7.94 -6.98
C TRP A 245 13.42 -7.91 -5.52
N GLU A 246 13.83 -6.74 -5.05
CA GLU A 246 14.00 -6.50 -3.64
C GLU A 246 12.73 -5.85 -3.13
N PRO A 247 12.02 -6.47 -2.15
CA PRO A 247 10.96 -5.75 -1.48
C PRO A 247 11.54 -4.44 -0.96
N LYS A 248 10.76 -3.35 -1.00
CA LYS A 248 11.05 -2.19 -0.17
C LYS A 248 11.11 -2.70 1.25
N THR A 249 12.31 -3.03 1.71
CA THR A 249 12.56 -3.16 3.13
C THR A 249 12.12 -1.82 3.67
N ASN A 250 11.23 -1.84 4.65
CA ASN A 250 11.14 -0.73 5.55
C ASN A 250 12.58 -0.52 6.05
N THR A 251 13.33 0.39 5.42
CA THR A 251 14.49 1.07 5.99
C THR A 251 13.98 1.96 7.14
N GLU A 252 13.23 1.35 8.05
CA GLU A 252 12.80 1.84 9.35
C GLU A 252 13.96 1.80 10.35
N ASN A 253 15.18 1.42 9.94
CA ASN A 253 16.35 1.37 10.84
C ASN A 253 17.69 1.78 10.21
N GLU A 254 17.72 2.51 9.10
CA GLU A 254 18.84 3.43 8.94
C GLU A 254 18.52 4.66 9.79
N PRO A 255 19.36 5.03 10.78
CA PRO A 255 19.21 6.32 11.42
C PRO A 255 19.35 7.35 10.31
N ILE A 256 18.22 7.99 9.96
CA ILE A 256 18.16 9.12 9.04
C ILE A 256 19.29 10.05 9.45
N ASP A 257 20.36 10.15 8.65
CA ASP A 257 21.26 11.29 8.76
C ASP A 257 20.42 12.48 8.30
N PRO A 258 20.07 13.45 9.17
CA PRO A 258 19.15 14.52 8.81
C PRO A 258 19.81 15.59 7.92
N GLY A 259 20.76 15.22 7.07
CA GLY A 259 21.41 16.10 6.10
C GLY A 259 21.39 15.47 4.71
N LEU A 260 20.51 15.98 3.84
CA LEU A 260 20.44 15.67 2.41
C LEU A 260 20.15 14.19 2.09
N ASN A 261 18.88 13.81 2.23
CA ASN A 261 18.36 12.61 1.60
C ASN A 261 18.41 12.73 0.06
N SER A 262 18.69 11.61 -0.61
CA SER A 262 18.87 11.46 -2.07
C SER A 262 17.73 11.99 -2.96
N TRP A 263 16.58 12.35 -2.35
CA TRP A 263 15.38 12.87 -3.00
C TRP A 263 15.51 14.31 -3.52
N GLU A 264 16.49 15.11 -3.07
CA GLU A 264 16.70 16.47 -3.63
C GLU A 264 17.13 16.46 -5.10
N ARG A 265 17.61 15.33 -5.65
CA ARG A 265 18.06 15.22 -7.06
C ARG A 265 16.99 14.76 -8.03
N PHE A 266 15.83 14.32 -7.55
CA PHE A 266 14.77 13.79 -8.37
C PHE A 266 13.48 14.51 -7.99
N GLU A 267 13.01 15.44 -8.82
CA GLU A 267 11.57 15.72 -8.87
C GLU A 267 10.95 14.42 -9.43
N PRO A 268 10.31 13.56 -8.61
CA PRO A 268 9.87 12.27 -9.09
C PRO A 268 8.73 12.50 -10.06
N TYR A 269 8.72 11.73 -11.16
CA TYR A 269 7.55 11.62 -12.04
C TYR A 269 6.29 11.30 -11.21
N ARG A 270 5.14 11.78 -11.71
CA ARG A 270 3.80 11.76 -11.05
C ARG A 270 3.50 10.43 -10.35
N GLY A 271 2.82 10.45 -9.19
CA GLY A 271 2.42 9.25 -8.44
C GLY A 271 2.65 9.37 -6.93
N ALA A 272 2.65 8.25 -6.19
CA ALA A 272 2.85 8.26 -4.73
C ALA A 272 4.23 8.78 -4.30
N ASN A 273 5.28 8.54 -5.09
CA ASN A 273 6.62 9.09 -4.83
C ASN A 273 6.62 10.62 -4.95
N HIS A 274 5.90 11.18 -5.94
CA HIS A 274 5.72 12.63 -6.07
C HIS A 274 4.90 13.21 -4.91
N GLN A 275 3.91 12.45 -4.40
CA GLN A 275 3.13 12.84 -3.22
C GLN A 275 3.97 12.81 -1.93
N LYS A 276 4.78 11.76 -1.71
CA LYS A 276 5.75 11.69 -0.60
C LYS A 276 6.75 12.84 -0.72
N TRP A 277 7.32 13.07 -1.92
CA TRP A 277 8.21 14.20 -2.17
C TRP A 277 7.54 15.54 -1.85
N LYS A 278 6.31 15.77 -2.30
CA LYS A 278 5.54 16.98 -1.95
C LYS A 278 5.35 17.10 -0.44
N ALA A 279 5.08 16.00 0.25
CA ALA A 279 4.92 15.97 1.71
C ALA A 279 6.22 16.32 2.47
N HIS A 280 7.39 16.17 1.84
CA HIS A 280 8.69 16.54 2.42
C HIS A 280 9.18 17.92 1.99
N TYR A 281 8.95 18.32 0.73
CA TYR A 281 9.63 19.48 0.12
C TYR A 281 8.71 20.64 -0.29
N SER A 282 7.38 20.47 -0.24
CA SER A 282 6.48 21.61 -0.45
C SER A 282 6.65 22.65 0.66
N HIS A 283 6.23 23.89 0.40
CA HIS A 283 6.27 24.94 1.42
C HIS A 283 5.52 24.50 2.70
N PRO A 284 6.19 24.50 3.87
CA PRO A 284 5.66 23.89 5.08
C PRO A 284 4.44 24.62 5.62
N VAL A 285 3.58 23.87 6.30
CA VAL A 285 2.40 24.39 6.98
C VAL A 285 2.70 24.52 8.46
N SER A 286 2.64 25.75 8.95
CA SER A 286 2.83 26.05 10.37
C SER A 286 1.48 26.36 11.02
N PRO A 287 0.98 25.51 11.94
CA PRO A 287 -0.27 25.77 12.65
C PRO A 287 -0.24 27.02 13.53
N TYR A 288 0.94 27.60 13.74
CA TYR A 288 1.17 28.75 14.61
C TYR A 288 1.33 30.05 13.83
N ALA A 289 1.42 29.98 12.49
CA ALA A 289 1.61 31.15 11.65
C ALA A 289 0.41 32.11 11.79
N ASN A 290 0.73 33.41 11.76
CA ASN A 290 -0.25 34.51 11.89
C ASN A 290 -1.13 34.41 13.14
N ALA A 291 -0.64 33.75 14.19
CA ALA A 291 -1.35 33.66 15.47
C ALA A 291 -1.26 35.00 16.21
N GLY A 292 -2.40 35.67 16.38
CA GLY A 292 -2.58 36.90 17.15
C GLY A 292 -4.04 37.04 17.59
N ASN A 293 -4.30 37.91 18.58
CA ASN A 293 -5.65 38.21 19.10
C ASN A 293 -6.46 36.98 19.57
N GLY A 294 -5.79 35.93 20.07
CA GLY A 294 -6.45 34.72 20.58
C GLY A 294 -6.97 33.75 19.51
N ASN A 295 -6.74 34.04 18.22
CA ASN A 295 -7.16 33.15 17.14
C ASN A 295 -6.35 31.84 17.13
N ARG A 296 -7.03 30.76 16.74
CA ARG A 296 -6.49 29.40 16.71
C ARG A 296 -6.58 28.80 15.32
N SER A 297 -5.59 28.04 14.89
CA SER A 297 -5.72 27.23 13.68
C SER A 297 -6.42 25.90 13.97
N LEU A 298 -6.93 25.27 12.92
CA LEU A 298 -7.39 23.88 12.97
C LEU A 298 -6.87 23.16 11.73
N LEU A 299 -6.17 22.06 11.95
CA LEU A 299 -5.53 21.24 10.94
C LEU A 299 -6.01 19.80 11.05
N ILE A 300 -6.35 19.21 9.90
CA ILE A 300 -6.68 17.79 9.78
C ILE A 300 -5.77 17.20 8.71
N ALA A 301 -4.98 16.21 9.10
CA ALA A 301 -3.98 15.62 8.22
C ALA A 301 -3.81 14.13 8.46
N LYS A 302 -3.34 13.43 7.42
CA LYS A 302 -2.87 12.05 7.47
C LYS A 302 -1.35 12.03 7.38
N VAL A 303 -0.68 11.28 8.24
CA VAL A 303 0.77 11.09 8.19
C VAL A 303 1.12 10.21 7.00
N ILE A 304 2.06 10.68 6.18
CA ILE A 304 2.47 10.00 4.95
C ILE A 304 3.84 9.33 5.09
N ASP A 305 4.67 9.80 6.02
CA ASP A 305 6.01 9.29 6.23
C ASP A 305 6.53 9.72 7.62
N GLY A 306 7.71 9.23 8.01
CA GLY A 306 8.38 9.53 9.27
C GLY A 306 8.73 11.02 9.44
N PRO A 307 8.74 11.53 10.69
CA PRO A 307 9.12 12.91 10.96
C PRO A 307 10.60 13.17 10.63
N PHE A 308 10.91 14.37 10.16
CA PHE A 308 12.27 14.78 9.80
C PHE A 308 12.63 16.14 10.40
N GLY A 309 13.92 16.48 10.33
CA GLY A 309 14.47 17.73 10.81
C GLY A 309 15.08 18.55 9.69
N GLU A 310 14.81 19.86 9.69
CA GLU A 310 15.54 20.79 8.83
C GLU A 310 16.80 21.28 9.57
N LYS A 311 17.97 20.99 8.98
CA LYS A 311 19.28 21.45 9.45
C LYS A 311 19.75 22.71 8.71
N ARG A 312 18.99 23.17 7.72
CA ARG A 312 19.23 24.46 7.06
C ARG A 312 18.64 25.61 7.88
N ASP A 313 19.28 26.78 7.83
CA ASP A 313 18.73 28.01 8.38
C ASP A 313 17.70 28.66 7.43
N ALA A 314 17.18 29.83 7.80
CA ALA A 314 16.20 30.56 7.01
C ALA A 314 16.73 31.02 5.63
N ASN A 315 18.05 31.00 5.41
CA ASN A 315 18.69 31.33 4.14
C ASN A 315 19.02 30.07 3.31
N GLY A 316 18.76 28.87 3.85
CA GLY A 316 19.06 27.60 3.20
C GLY A 316 20.44 27.02 3.53
N ASP A 317 21.21 27.66 4.41
CA ASP A 317 22.57 27.26 4.77
C ASP A 317 22.56 26.16 5.85
N TYR A 318 23.36 25.12 5.67
CA TYR A 318 23.47 24.02 6.62
C TYR A 318 24.19 24.45 7.90
N ASN A 319 23.49 24.46 9.04
CA ASN A 319 24.03 24.94 10.32
C ASN A 319 24.25 23.82 11.35
N GLY A 320 23.97 22.55 10.99
CA GLY A 320 24.19 21.37 11.82
C GLY A 320 23.31 21.25 13.07
N LYS A 321 22.42 22.21 13.34
CA LYS A 321 21.44 22.16 14.44
C LYS A 321 20.03 22.02 13.88
N GLN A 322 19.34 20.94 14.24
CA GLN A 322 17.93 20.76 13.91
C GLN A 322 17.11 21.85 14.59
N THR A 323 16.62 22.82 13.82
CA THR A 323 15.90 23.98 14.38
C THR A 323 14.40 23.70 14.54
N GLN A 324 13.85 22.81 13.70
CA GLN A 324 12.42 22.54 13.61
C GLN A 324 12.16 21.06 13.26
N THR A 325 11.01 20.55 13.70
CA THR A 325 10.54 19.19 13.39
C THR A 325 9.38 19.26 12.42
N PHE A 326 9.47 18.49 11.34
CA PHE A 326 8.46 18.42 10.30
C PHE A 326 7.86 17.02 10.25
N VAL A 327 6.57 16.95 9.97
CA VAL A 327 5.85 15.69 9.76
C VAL A 327 5.29 15.69 8.34
N PRO A 328 5.76 14.79 7.46
CA PRO A 328 5.24 14.65 6.10
C PRO A 328 3.78 14.22 6.10
N CYS A 329 2.90 15.03 5.52
CA CYS A 329 1.47 14.82 5.62
C CYS A 329 0.71 15.07 4.33
N GLN A 330 -0.44 14.40 4.21
CA GLN A 330 -1.53 14.78 3.32
C GLN A 330 -2.55 15.58 4.13
N LEU A 331 -2.78 16.82 3.75
CA LEU A 331 -3.70 17.73 4.41
C LEU A 331 -5.10 17.51 3.85
N TYR A 332 -6.04 17.28 4.74
CA TYR A 332 -7.44 17.12 4.38
C TYR A 332 -8.21 18.43 4.52
N ASN A 333 -7.86 19.24 5.53
CA ASN A 333 -8.35 20.60 5.67
C ASN A 333 -7.43 21.39 6.60
N PHE A 334 -7.32 22.70 6.38
CA PHE A 334 -6.58 23.60 7.24
C PHE A 334 -7.22 24.98 7.27
N TRP A 335 -7.55 25.45 8.47
CA TRP A 335 -7.92 26.83 8.73
C TRP A 335 -6.80 27.49 9.52
N ALA A 336 -6.07 28.43 8.90
CA ALA A 336 -5.04 29.19 9.59
C ALA A 336 -5.62 30.11 10.68
N CYS A 337 -4.74 30.62 11.55
CA CYS A 337 -5.12 31.54 12.63
C CYS A 337 -5.75 32.84 12.10
N ASP A 338 -5.36 33.30 10.91
CA ASP A 338 -5.92 34.52 10.30
C ASP A 338 -7.23 34.27 9.52
N ARG A 339 -7.66 33.01 9.38
CA ARG A 339 -8.81 32.55 8.58
C ARG A 339 -8.75 32.84 7.09
N LYS A 340 -7.71 33.53 6.62
CA LYS A 340 -7.52 33.92 5.22
C LYS A 340 -6.77 32.83 4.46
N TYR A 341 -5.83 32.17 5.12
CA TYR A 341 -5.12 31.05 4.53
C TYR A 341 -5.88 29.75 4.78
N GLN A 342 -6.31 29.13 3.69
CA GLN A 342 -6.90 27.79 3.64
C GLN A 342 -6.16 26.98 2.59
N ILE A 343 -6.01 25.68 2.85
CA ILE A 343 -5.37 24.76 1.93
C ILE A 343 -6.45 23.89 1.29
N GLU A 344 -6.33 23.65 -0.01
CA GLU A 344 -7.26 22.78 -0.72
C GLU A 344 -7.16 21.34 -0.21
N ALA A 345 -8.29 20.64 -0.17
CA ALA A 345 -8.31 19.28 0.33
C ALA A 345 -7.37 18.39 -0.50
N ARG A 346 -6.58 17.55 0.19
CA ARG A 346 -5.65 16.53 -0.34
C ARG A 346 -4.31 17.07 -0.86
N GLU A 347 -3.90 18.27 -0.48
CA GLU A 347 -2.51 18.72 -0.71
C GLU A 347 -1.51 17.94 0.17
N TYR A 348 -0.30 17.72 -0.36
CA TYR A 348 0.79 17.05 0.36
C TYR A 348 1.83 18.08 0.78
N ARG A 349 2.03 18.27 2.09
CA ARG A 349 2.96 19.25 2.65
C ARG A 349 3.55 18.80 3.98
N PRO A 350 4.76 19.24 4.32
CA PRO A 350 5.32 19.03 5.64
C PRO A 350 4.62 19.93 6.66
N ILE A 351 4.20 19.36 7.80
CA ILE A 351 3.63 20.12 8.91
C ILE A 351 4.72 20.42 9.93
N GLN A 352 4.95 21.71 10.19
CA GLN A 352 5.93 22.16 11.17
C GLN A 352 5.35 22.05 12.59
N LEU A 353 5.95 21.21 13.43
CA LEU A 353 5.57 21.07 14.83
C LEU A 353 6.56 21.78 15.75
N SER A 354 6.04 22.40 16.82
CA SER A 354 6.88 22.86 17.92
C SER A 354 7.41 21.64 18.69
N LYS A 355 8.52 21.79 19.41
CA LYS A 355 9.05 20.70 20.26
C LYS A 355 7.99 20.14 21.23
N PRO A 356 7.25 20.95 22.01
CA PRO A 356 6.20 20.43 22.89
C PRO A 356 5.05 19.71 22.17
N ASP A 357 4.73 20.13 20.94
CA ASP A 357 3.66 19.51 20.17
C ASP A 357 4.11 18.21 19.51
N TYR A 358 5.37 18.11 19.09
CA TYR A 358 5.96 16.84 18.65
C TYR A 358 6.04 15.81 19.78
N GLU A 359 6.42 16.20 20.99
CA GLU A 359 6.42 15.31 22.17
C GLU A 359 5.00 14.76 22.47
N LYS A 360 3.96 15.58 22.34
CA LYS A 360 2.57 15.12 22.46
C LYS A 360 2.17 14.19 21.33
N PHE A 361 2.60 14.51 20.11
CA PHE A 361 2.32 13.72 18.91
C PHE A 361 2.86 12.30 19.06
N THR A 362 4.12 12.16 19.50
CA THR A 362 4.75 10.85 19.75
C THR A 362 4.13 10.12 20.94
N THR A 363 3.84 10.83 22.04
CA THR A 363 3.18 10.24 23.23
C THR A 363 1.80 9.66 22.90
N LYS A 364 1.11 10.23 21.90
CA LYS A 364 -0.20 9.74 21.43
C LYS A 364 -0.09 8.55 20.46
N GLY A 365 1.12 8.10 20.14
CA GLY A 365 1.37 6.99 19.23
C GLY A 365 0.81 7.25 17.83
N ILE A 366 0.95 8.48 17.33
CA ILE A 366 0.59 8.84 15.95
C ILE A 366 1.76 8.46 15.04
N GLN A 367 1.49 7.65 14.03
CA GLN A 367 2.48 7.04 13.13
C GLN A 367 2.05 7.20 11.66
N GLU A 368 2.88 6.74 10.72
CA GLU A 368 2.53 6.71 9.29
C GLU A 368 1.17 6.03 9.06
N GLY A 369 0.35 6.62 8.19
CA GLY A 369 -1.00 6.16 7.91
C GLY A 369 -2.07 6.72 8.85
N ASP A 370 -1.73 7.20 10.05
CA ASP A 370 -2.69 7.74 11.00
C ASP A 370 -3.22 9.11 10.59
N PHE A 371 -4.47 9.39 10.98
CA PHE A 371 -5.02 10.72 10.96
C PHE A 371 -4.78 11.42 12.30
N PHE A 372 -4.53 12.73 12.23
CA PHE A 372 -4.49 13.57 13.41
C PHE A 372 -5.21 14.90 13.18
N VAL A 373 -5.69 15.45 14.28
CA VAL A 373 -6.28 16.79 14.34
C VAL A 373 -5.45 17.63 15.28
N LEU A 374 -5.13 18.85 14.86
CA LEU A 374 -4.32 19.79 15.63
C LEU A 374 -5.03 21.13 15.72
N ILE A 375 -5.24 21.63 16.94
CA ILE A 375 -5.73 22.98 17.23
C ILE A 375 -4.55 23.82 17.70
N GLY A 376 -4.03 24.66 16.82
CA GLY A 376 -2.80 25.44 17.03
C GLY A 376 -3.09 26.89 17.42
N GLY A 377 -2.06 27.58 17.90
CA GLY A 377 -2.16 28.99 18.26
C GLY A 377 -0.82 29.57 18.73
N GLN A 378 -0.84 30.83 19.20
CA GLN A 378 0.37 31.59 19.49
C GLN A 378 1.28 30.95 20.55
N SER A 379 0.70 30.18 21.49
CA SER A 379 1.45 29.51 22.57
C SER A 379 2.36 28.39 22.07
N ARG A 380 2.19 27.92 20.82
CA ARG A 380 2.86 26.73 20.27
C ARG A 380 2.70 25.48 21.12
N LYS A 381 1.60 25.43 21.89
CA LYS A 381 1.18 24.30 22.73
C LYS A 381 -0.22 23.89 22.29
N SER A 382 -0.28 23.24 21.14
CA SER A 382 -1.50 22.79 20.52
C SER A 382 -2.21 21.70 21.31
N ARG A 383 -3.50 21.54 21.01
CA ARG A 383 -4.24 20.33 21.32
C ARG A 383 -4.13 19.39 20.13
N ILE A 384 -3.69 18.17 20.36
CA ILE A 384 -3.48 17.16 19.31
C ILE A 384 -4.31 15.92 19.64
N TYR A 385 -5.03 15.43 18.65
CA TYR A 385 -5.88 14.25 18.75
C TYR A 385 -5.52 13.24 17.66
N LYS A 386 -5.58 11.95 18.01
CA LYS A 386 -5.55 10.83 17.07
C LYS A 386 -6.98 10.30 16.92
N PRO A 387 -7.84 10.99 16.14
CA PRO A 387 -9.20 10.51 15.92
C PRO A 387 -9.18 9.23 15.09
N ARG A 388 -10.28 8.47 15.16
CA ARG A 388 -10.54 7.42 14.17
C ARG A 388 -10.67 8.06 12.79
N ILE A 389 -10.24 7.33 11.75
CA ILE A 389 -10.21 7.80 10.35
C ILE A 389 -11.52 8.50 9.93
N PHE A 390 -12.67 7.93 10.32
CA PHE A 390 -13.97 8.49 9.95
C PHE A 390 -14.24 9.85 10.60
N VAL A 391 -13.88 10.04 11.87
CA VAL A 391 -14.09 11.32 12.58
C VAL A 391 -13.24 12.41 11.91
N ALA A 392 -11.99 12.09 11.58
CA ALA A 392 -11.11 13.01 10.85
C ALA A 392 -11.72 13.47 9.52
N LYS A 393 -12.30 12.54 8.74
CA LYS A 393 -12.94 12.87 7.46
C LYS A 393 -14.19 13.74 7.62
N ILE A 394 -15.01 13.53 8.66
CA ILE A 394 -16.18 14.38 8.93
C ILE A 394 -15.74 15.80 9.28
N ILE A 395 -14.75 15.94 10.17
CA ILE A 395 -14.20 17.26 10.55
C ILE A 395 -13.61 17.94 9.32
N ALA A 396 -12.87 17.21 8.48
CA ALA A 396 -12.32 17.75 7.25
C ALA A 396 -13.39 18.21 6.24
N GLY A 397 -14.55 17.56 6.21
CA GLY A 397 -15.67 17.92 5.34
C GLY A 397 -16.52 19.11 5.84
N SER A 398 -16.18 19.69 6.99
CA SER A 398 -16.87 20.87 7.52
C SER A 398 -16.64 22.09 6.62
N GLY A 399 -17.67 22.87 6.34
CA GLY A 399 -17.60 24.04 5.47
C GLY A 399 -16.98 25.27 6.13
N SER A 400 -16.83 25.27 7.45
CA SER A 400 -16.23 26.38 8.21
C SER A 400 -15.44 25.92 9.43
N PHE A 401 -14.54 26.78 9.92
CA PHE A 401 -13.81 26.54 11.17
C PHE A 401 -14.74 26.27 12.35
N SER A 402 -15.82 27.06 12.49
CA SER A 402 -16.77 26.91 13.59
C SER A 402 -17.49 25.56 13.54
N GLU A 403 -17.95 25.15 12.35
CA GLU A 403 -18.57 23.84 12.15
C GLU A 403 -17.60 22.68 12.46
N ALA A 404 -16.33 22.83 12.10
CA ALA A 404 -15.31 21.83 12.39
C ALA A 404 -15.01 21.69 13.89
N ILE A 405 -14.97 22.81 14.62
CA ILE A 405 -14.85 22.83 16.09
C ILE A 405 -16.08 22.22 16.75
N GLU A 406 -17.28 22.56 16.29
CA GLU A 406 -18.52 21.97 16.79
C GLU A 406 -18.58 20.46 16.55
N THR A 407 -18.07 20.01 15.40
CA THR A 407 -17.97 18.58 15.06
C THR A 407 -17.00 17.87 16.01
N LEU A 408 -15.83 18.45 16.30
CA LEU A 408 -14.89 17.92 17.29
C LEU A 408 -15.54 17.78 18.67
N GLU A 409 -16.27 18.81 19.11
CA GLU A 409 -17.00 18.76 20.37
C GLU A 409 -18.07 17.67 20.35
N ALA A 410 -18.82 17.51 19.26
CA ALA A 410 -19.87 16.48 19.14
C ALA A 410 -19.34 15.04 19.30
N PHE A 411 -18.06 14.82 18.97
CA PHE A 411 -17.34 13.55 19.21
C PHE A 411 -16.55 13.53 20.53
N ASP A 412 -16.90 14.43 21.46
CA ASP A 412 -16.37 14.52 22.83
C ASP A 412 -14.84 14.84 22.88
N TYR A 413 -14.30 15.52 21.86
CA TYR A 413 -12.96 16.08 21.91
C TYR A 413 -12.97 17.46 22.59
N ASP A 414 -12.06 17.68 23.54
CA ASP A 414 -11.92 18.96 24.23
C ASP A 414 -11.30 20.02 23.30
N THR A 415 -12.12 20.89 22.73
CA THR A 415 -11.64 22.00 21.89
C THR A 415 -11.08 23.16 22.74
N GLY A 416 -11.42 23.22 24.03
CA GLY A 416 -11.01 24.23 25.00
C GLY A 416 -11.50 25.65 24.70
N GLU A 417 -11.59 26.48 25.75
CA GLU A 417 -11.69 27.93 25.62
C GLU A 417 -10.30 28.54 25.32
N SER A 418 -10.26 29.68 24.64
CA SER A 418 -9.02 30.38 24.32
C SER A 418 -8.34 30.93 25.58
N GLY A 419 -7.15 30.45 25.93
CA GLY A 419 -6.34 31.02 27.01
C GLY A 419 -5.62 29.97 27.86
N TYR A 420 -4.42 30.32 28.29
CA TYR A 420 -3.53 29.49 29.10
C TYR A 420 -4.12 29.21 30.49
N HIS A 421 -4.42 27.95 30.82
CA HIS A 421 -4.50 27.51 32.22
C HIS A 421 -3.20 26.75 32.56
N PRO A 422 -2.40 27.22 33.54
CA PRO A 422 -1.25 26.47 34.01
C PRO A 422 -1.76 25.20 34.70
N SER A 423 -1.28 24.05 34.21
CA SER A 423 -1.46 22.77 34.85
C SER A 423 -0.66 22.74 36.16
N ASN A 424 -1.36 22.70 37.29
CA ASN A 424 -0.85 21.97 38.45
C ASN A 424 -1.43 20.56 38.38
N TYR A 425 -0.57 19.61 38.01
CA TYR A 425 -0.82 18.18 38.13
C TYR A 425 -1.10 17.82 39.59
N ARG A 426 -2.25 17.20 39.88
CA ARG A 426 -2.39 16.19 40.92
C ARG A 426 -3.47 15.18 40.51
N ASN A 427 -3.07 13.90 40.54
CA ASN A 427 -3.79 12.70 40.12
C ASN A 427 -4.97 12.29 41.04
N ASP A 428 -5.69 13.20 41.69
CA ASP A 428 -6.67 12.82 42.72
C ASP A 428 -8.00 13.59 42.68
N HIS A 429 -8.50 13.99 41.51
CA HIS A 429 -9.86 14.53 41.40
C HIS A 429 -10.75 13.62 40.53
N PRO A 430 -11.99 13.33 40.96
CA PRO A 430 -12.96 12.57 40.18
C PRO A 430 -13.13 13.25 38.82
N PRO A 431 -13.48 12.50 37.74
CA PRO A 431 -13.47 12.99 36.37
C PRO A 431 -14.06 14.40 36.33
N SER A 432 -13.19 15.39 36.13
CA SER A 432 -13.59 16.79 36.10
C SER A 432 -14.71 16.88 35.09
N LYS A 433 -15.91 17.29 35.53
CA LYS A 433 -17.14 17.40 34.72
C LYS A 433 -16.77 17.64 33.26
N GLN A 434 -16.92 16.59 32.45
CA GLN A 434 -16.74 16.67 31.00
C GLN A 434 -17.50 17.91 30.53
N ASN A 435 -16.80 18.83 29.86
CA ASN A 435 -17.49 19.92 29.18
C ASN A 435 -18.50 19.28 28.24
N GLU A 436 -19.78 19.43 28.57
CA GLU A 436 -20.89 18.82 27.88
C GLU A 436 -20.84 19.23 26.41
N SER A 437 -20.58 18.26 25.52
CA SER A 437 -20.49 18.51 24.08
C SER A 437 -21.76 19.21 23.59
N ARG A 438 -21.66 20.09 22.58
CA ARG A 438 -22.87 20.78 22.05
C ARG A 438 -23.96 19.76 21.68
N ALA A 439 -23.61 18.65 21.05
CA ALA A 439 -24.56 17.59 20.74
C ALA A 439 -25.20 16.97 22.00
N PHE A 440 -24.46 16.83 23.11
CA PHE A 440 -25.01 16.41 24.39
C PHE A 440 -25.87 17.50 25.06
N ARG A 441 -25.49 18.78 24.95
CA ARG A 441 -26.31 19.91 25.42
C ARG A 441 -27.62 20.03 24.63
N LEU A 442 -27.57 19.82 23.31
CA LEU A 442 -28.75 19.79 22.44
C LEU A 442 -29.62 18.56 22.75
N GLN A 443 -29.00 17.41 23.01
CA GLN A 443 -29.72 16.22 23.47
C GLN A 443 -30.44 16.49 24.79
N LYS A 444 -29.74 17.02 25.80
CA LYS A 444 -30.35 17.45 27.07
C LYS A 444 -31.43 18.51 26.88
N GLN A 445 -31.20 19.48 26.00
CA GLN A 445 -32.20 20.49 25.69
C GLN A 445 -33.46 19.86 25.09
N ALA A 446 -33.33 18.86 24.20
CA ALA A 446 -34.47 18.11 23.70
C ALA A 446 -35.17 17.31 24.81
N GLU A 447 -34.40 16.68 25.70
CA GLU A 447 -34.92 15.89 26.82
C GLU A 447 -35.66 16.77 27.86
N GLU A 448 -35.19 18.00 28.10
CA GLU A 448 -35.75 18.92 29.10
C GLU A 448 -36.87 19.82 28.54
N LYS A 449 -36.71 20.32 27.31
CA LYS A 449 -37.58 21.36 26.71
C LYS A 449 -38.40 20.84 25.53
N GLY A 450 -38.26 19.56 25.20
CA GLY A 450 -38.86 18.94 24.03
C GLY A 450 -38.01 19.13 22.77
N ILE A 451 -38.07 18.13 21.88
CA ILE A 451 -37.31 18.11 20.62
C ILE A 451 -37.67 19.23 19.65
N GLU A 452 -38.86 19.81 19.79
CA GLU A 452 -39.27 20.98 19.01
C GLU A 452 -38.48 22.25 19.34
N SER A 453 -37.78 22.26 20.48
CA SER A 453 -36.85 23.35 20.82
C SER A 453 -35.57 23.36 19.96
N LEU A 454 -35.34 22.30 19.17
CA LEU A 454 -34.18 22.17 18.28
C LEU A 454 -34.54 22.51 16.83
N THR A 455 -33.64 23.22 16.14
CA THR A 455 -33.70 23.40 14.69
C THR A 455 -33.45 22.08 13.94
N HIS A 456 -33.76 22.03 12.65
CA HIS A 456 -33.54 20.83 11.83
C HIS A 456 -32.06 20.37 11.83
N GLY A 457 -31.12 21.31 11.74
CA GLY A 457 -29.68 21.01 11.80
C GLY A 457 -29.24 20.46 13.17
N GLU A 458 -29.78 21.03 14.25
CA GLU A 458 -29.50 20.55 15.61
C GLU A 458 -30.05 19.16 15.86
N ARG A 459 -31.24 18.83 15.33
CA ARG A 459 -31.79 17.48 15.36
C ARG A 459 -30.90 16.49 14.61
N LEU A 460 -30.27 16.90 13.50
CA LEU A 460 -29.29 16.06 12.81
C LEU A 460 -28.04 15.81 13.66
N PHE A 461 -27.51 16.81 14.36
CA PHE A 461 -26.36 16.62 15.25
C PHE A 461 -26.67 15.64 16.39
N VAL A 462 -27.85 15.77 17.00
CA VAL A 462 -28.31 14.81 18.01
C VAL A 462 -28.50 13.42 17.40
N MET A 463 -29.04 13.32 16.18
CA MET A 463 -29.19 12.05 15.46
C MET A 463 -27.86 11.34 15.19
N LEU A 464 -26.84 12.09 14.74
CA LEU A 464 -25.52 11.53 14.48
C LEU A 464 -24.86 11.07 15.79
N ARG A 465 -25.02 11.83 16.88
CA ARG A 465 -24.58 11.40 18.22
C ARG A 465 -25.31 10.13 18.68
N GLN A 466 -26.62 10.07 18.51
CA GLN A 466 -27.40 8.87 18.86
C GLN A 466 -26.99 7.66 18.01
N LEU A 467 -26.70 7.85 16.72
CA LEU A 467 -26.26 6.76 15.85
C LEU A 467 -24.89 6.21 16.25
N SER A 468 -23.99 7.07 16.75
CA SER A 468 -22.66 6.63 17.20
C SER A 468 -22.71 5.87 18.53
N ILE A 469 -23.64 6.22 19.43
CA ILE A 469 -23.75 5.61 20.76
C ILE A 469 -24.69 4.39 20.75
N ASN A 470 -25.89 4.57 20.17
CA ASN A 470 -27.04 3.69 20.34
C ASN A 470 -27.44 2.93 19.07
N ARG A 471 -26.69 3.11 17.97
CA ARG A 471 -26.96 2.53 16.64
C ARG A 471 -28.36 2.89 16.12
N VAL A 472 -28.83 2.23 15.06
CA VAL A 472 -30.09 2.61 14.37
C VAL A 472 -31.31 2.44 15.27
N ASP A 473 -31.45 1.31 15.94
CA ASP A 473 -32.65 1.03 16.76
C ASP A 473 -32.70 1.89 18.01
N GLY A 474 -31.57 2.08 18.69
CA GLY A 474 -31.52 2.93 19.88
C GLY A 474 -31.71 4.40 19.52
N THR A 475 -31.17 4.88 18.38
CA THR A 475 -31.50 6.20 17.83
C THR A 475 -33.00 6.33 17.58
N ARG A 476 -33.61 5.34 16.93
CA ARG A 476 -35.05 5.35 16.62
C ARG A 476 -35.89 5.44 17.90
N ASN A 477 -35.55 4.64 18.91
CA ASN A 477 -36.25 4.63 20.20
C ASN A 477 -36.10 5.97 20.92
N TRP A 478 -34.90 6.54 20.93
CA TRP A 478 -34.67 7.86 21.52
C TRP A 478 -35.55 8.92 20.83
N PHE A 479 -35.58 9.01 19.50
CA PHE A 479 -36.47 9.95 18.81
C PHE A 479 -37.96 9.68 19.05
N LYS A 480 -38.36 8.41 19.20
CA LYS A 480 -39.74 8.05 19.54
C LYS A 480 -40.13 8.56 20.93
N GLU A 481 -39.25 8.42 21.91
CA GLU A 481 -39.45 8.96 23.25
C GLU A 481 -39.56 10.50 23.24
N GLN A 482 -38.71 11.16 22.45
CA GLN A 482 -38.70 12.63 22.39
C GLN A 482 -39.88 13.25 21.66
N TYR A 483 -40.40 12.61 20.59
CA TYR A 483 -41.56 13.12 19.85
C TYR A 483 -42.91 12.69 20.44
N GLY A 484 -42.95 11.63 21.26
CA GLY A 484 -44.18 11.13 21.88
C GLY A 484 -45.26 10.83 20.84
N ASP A 485 -46.46 11.38 21.03
CA ASP A 485 -47.61 11.21 20.13
C ASP A 485 -47.39 11.81 18.73
N ASN A 486 -46.46 12.76 18.58
CA ASN A 486 -46.10 13.37 17.30
C ASN A 486 -45.03 12.57 16.53
N TYR A 487 -44.65 11.40 17.02
CA TYR A 487 -43.63 10.57 16.39
C TYR A 487 -44.11 10.01 15.03
N ASP A 488 -43.50 10.49 13.94
CA ASP A 488 -43.65 9.89 12.63
C ASP A 488 -42.53 8.86 12.36
N PRO A 489 -42.84 7.54 12.38
CA PRO A 489 -41.86 6.49 12.12
C PRO A 489 -41.34 6.52 10.67
N LYS A 490 -42.15 6.91 9.69
CA LYS A 490 -41.74 6.94 8.27
C LYS A 490 -40.76 8.08 8.04
N LEU A 491 -41.07 9.28 8.55
CA LEU A 491 -40.20 10.44 8.42
C LEU A 491 -38.89 10.25 9.19
N THR A 492 -38.94 9.76 10.43
CA THR A 492 -37.74 9.49 11.23
C THR A 492 -36.84 8.46 10.55
N ASN A 493 -37.41 7.35 10.07
CA ASN A 493 -36.65 6.34 9.33
C ASN A 493 -36.06 6.87 8.02
N LYS A 494 -36.78 7.77 7.31
CA LYS A 494 -36.23 8.44 6.13
C LYS A 494 -35.00 9.28 6.49
N HIS A 495 -35.03 10.03 7.59
CA HIS A 495 -33.89 10.84 8.01
C HIS A 495 -32.73 9.99 8.53
N ILE A 496 -32.99 8.96 9.33
CA ILE A 496 -31.95 8.03 9.78
C ILE A 496 -31.35 7.31 8.58
N ARG A 497 -32.15 6.82 7.62
CA ARG A 497 -31.65 6.21 6.39
C ARG A 497 -30.84 7.19 5.55
N SER A 498 -31.30 8.44 5.43
CA SER A 498 -30.58 9.49 4.72
C SER A 498 -29.22 9.75 5.37
N ALA A 499 -29.18 9.89 6.70
CA ALA A 499 -27.94 9.97 7.45
C ALA A 499 -27.08 8.73 7.23
N CYS A 500 -27.69 7.53 7.23
CA CYS A 500 -26.94 6.30 7.07
C CYS A 500 -26.34 6.10 5.68
N ASN A 501 -27.05 6.54 4.65
CA ASN A 501 -26.58 6.50 3.27
C ASN A 501 -25.59 7.62 2.96
N LYS A 502 -25.70 8.75 3.67
CA LYS A 502 -24.80 9.91 3.49
C LYS A 502 -23.47 9.71 4.23
N TYR A 503 -23.48 8.94 5.30
CA TYR A 503 -22.34 8.80 6.21
C TYR A 503 -21.99 7.32 6.43
N ASP A 504 -20.96 6.84 5.73
CA ASP A 504 -20.52 5.44 5.70
C ASP A 504 -20.16 4.82 7.06
N TRP A 505 -19.94 5.65 8.10
CA TRP A 505 -19.58 5.22 9.46
C TRP A 505 -20.79 4.88 10.34
N THR A 506 -21.98 5.33 9.95
CA THR A 506 -23.21 4.97 10.65
C THR A 506 -23.53 3.49 10.42
N PRO A 507 -24.33 2.84 11.28
CA PRO A 507 -24.68 1.45 11.06
C PRO A 507 -25.40 1.27 9.71
N ASN A 508 -25.08 0.20 8.99
CA ASN A 508 -25.76 -0.11 7.73
C ASN A 508 -27.27 -0.27 8.01
N TYR A 509 -28.02 0.68 7.47
CA TYR A 509 -29.46 0.81 7.70
C TYR A 509 -30.23 -0.45 7.29
N SER A 510 -29.81 -1.12 6.21
CA SER A 510 -30.43 -2.35 5.70
C SER A 510 -30.17 -3.54 6.61
N SER A 511 -28.93 -3.69 7.10
CA SER A 511 -28.56 -4.79 8.03
C SER A 511 -29.22 -4.66 9.41
N SER A 512 -29.49 -3.42 9.84
CA SER A 512 -30.07 -3.11 11.15
C SER A 512 -31.58 -3.33 11.22
N ASN A 513 -32.27 -3.45 10.07
CA ASN A 513 -33.72 -3.64 9.99
C ASN A 513 -34.15 -5.11 9.80
N ILE A 514 -33.22 -6.07 9.85
CA ILE A 514 -33.51 -7.49 9.59
C ILE A 514 -34.14 -8.21 10.79
N THR A 515 -34.19 -7.61 11.98
CA THR A 515 -34.80 -8.27 13.16
C THR A 515 -36.19 -7.75 13.51
N ARG A 516 -37.15 -8.71 13.56
CA ARG A 516 -38.57 -8.64 14.00
C ARG A 516 -39.66 -8.44 12.94
N LYS A 517 -39.62 -9.24 11.87
CA LYS A 517 -40.88 -9.68 11.22
C LYS A 517 -41.09 -11.19 11.10
N ASN A 518 -40.21 -12.00 11.69
CA ASN A 518 -40.39 -13.45 11.88
C ASN A 518 -39.65 -13.91 13.14
N ILE A 519 -40.24 -13.67 14.32
CA ILE A 519 -40.29 -14.55 15.49
C ILE A 519 -41.67 -14.34 16.11
#